data_AF-A0A7W1M0Q0-F1
#
_entry.id   AF-A0A7W1M0Q0-F1
#
_cell.length_a   1.000
_cell.length_b   1.000
_cell.length_c   1.000
_cell.angle_alpha   90.00
_cell.angle_beta   90.00
_cell.angle_gamma   90.00
#
_symmetry.space_group_name_H-M   'P 1'
#
loop_
_entity.id
_entity.type
_entity.pdbx_description
1 polymer ?
#
loop_
_entity_poly.entity_id
_entity_poly.type
_entity_poly.pdbx_seq_one_letter_code
_entity_poly.pdbx_strand_id
1 'polypeptide(L)'
;MLAAALLLFTLPTAAAAAAPAAPGIEGVWSYNGGQIVVQPAPNGKFVGIVVSPTKFATCTHPIGQEIWTGITLQTDGSYQGFHQWYFETAACGLNPTLGSTAWRVVEEVNGARYLRVCLSAPGTTQPKLPPNSEGVGASYGCESSALTAPLSGSAVSSFKRVVSLPNTKKCLSGRKFRIHIRNTQYDPFKSVLVTLKGRKIPVVHRGNIYISTVNLKGLPHGAFTVKIKAITVRGHQISGSRTYHTCTKRKTTKPKKRH
;
A
#
# COMPACT_ATOMS: atom_id res chain seq x y z
N MET A 1 -41.25 -72.29 18.54
CA MET A 1 -40.62 -71.07 19.07
C MET A 1 -39.54 -70.64 18.09
N LEU A 2 -39.82 -69.67 17.21
CA LEU A 2 -38.83 -69.10 16.30
C LEU A 2 -38.33 -67.77 16.88
N ALA A 3 -37.03 -67.68 17.16
CA ALA A 3 -36.37 -66.45 17.58
C ALA A 3 -35.89 -65.68 16.34
N ALA A 4 -36.44 -64.50 16.11
CA ALA A 4 -36.02 -63.60 15.05
C ALA A 4 -34.85 -62.72 15.54
N ALA A 5 -33.67 -62.91 14.95
CA ALA A 5 -32.49 -62.11 15.25
C ALA A 5 -32.52 -60.80 14.43
N LEU A 6 -32.65 -59.66 15.13
CA LEU A 6 -32.62 -58.33 14.53
C LEU A 6 -31.16 -57.89 14.32
N LEU A 7 -30.70 -57.86 13.07
CA LEU A 7 -29.40 -57.31 12.69
C LEU A 7 -29.49 -55.79 12.52
N LEU A 8 -28.96 -55.04 13.50
CA LEU A 8 -28.76 -53.59 13.40
C LEU A 8 -27.52 -53.30 12.55
N PHE A 9 -27.73 -52.81 11.32
CA PHE A 9 -26.68 -52.22 10.51
C PHE A 9 -26.42 -50.77 10.98
N THR A 10 -25.26 -50.53 11.58
CA THR A 10 -24.76 -49.18 11.85
C THR A 10 -24.14 -48.61 10.56
N LEU A 11 -24.83 -47.68 9.91
CA LEU A 11 -24.27 -46.93 8.79
C LEU A 11 -23.18 -45.99 9.32
N PRO A 12 -21.97 -45.98 8.74
CA PRO A 12 -20.94 -45.03 9.11
C PRO A 12 -21.43 -43.61 8.76
N THR A 13 -21.49 -42.74 9.75
CA THR A 13 -21.68 -41.30 9.54
C THR A 13 -20.46 -40.77 8.81
N ALA A 14 -20.62 -40.48 7.51
CA ALA A 14 -19.61 -39.77 6.75
C ALA A 14 -19.39 -38.40 7.43
N ALA A 15 -18.22 -38.24 8.06
CA ALA A 15 -17.81 -36.94 8.57
C ALA A 15 -17.75 -35.99 7.37
N ALA A 16 -18.66 -35.00 7.34
CA ALA A 16 -18.60 -33.94 6.35
C ALA A 16 -17.24 -33.25 6.50
N ALA A 17 -16.34 -33.48 5.54
CA ALA A 17 -15.06 -32.79 5.51
C ALA A 17 -15.36 -31.29 5.49
N ALA A 18 -14.89 -30.57 6.52
CA ALA A 18 -15.03 -29.13 6.57
C ALA A 18 -14.41 -28.54 5.30
N ALA A 19 -15.19 -27.74 4.57
CA ALA A 19 -14.67 -27.04 3.40
C ALA A 19 -13.46 -26.19 3.83
N PRO A 20 -12.36 -26.20 3.06
CA PRO A 20 -11.19 -25.38 3.39
C PRO A 20 -11.62 -23.92 3.50
N ALA A 21 -11.09 -23.22 4.50
CA ALA A 21 -11.36 -21.80 4.67
C ALA A 21 -10.97 -21.03 3.41
N ALA A 22 -11.86 -20.18 2.91
CA ALA A 22 -11.60 -19.39 1.72
C ALA A 22 -10.31 -18.54 1.92
N PRO A 23 -9.41 -18.49 0.93
CA PRO A 23 -8.20 -17.71 1.05
C PRO A 23 -8.54 -16.21 1.19
N GLY A 24 -7.94 -15.55 2.18
CA GLY A 24 -8.21 -14.14 2.48
C GLY A 24 -7.84 -13.20 1.32
N ILE A 25 -8.66 -12.19 1.05
CA ILE A 25 -8.48 -11.19 -0.02
C ILE A 25 -7.28 -10.25 0.19
N GLU A 26 -6.69 -10.24 1.38
CA GLU A 26 -5.59 -9.37 1.75
C GLU A 26 -4.33 -9.63 0.92
N GLY A 27 -3.76 -8.55 0.38
CA GLY A 27 -2.58 -8.66 -0.47
C GLY A 27 -2.39 -7.44 -1.35
N VAL A 28 -1.34 -7.46 -2.14
CA VAL A 28 -1.06 -6.46 -3.16
C VAL A 28 -1.29 -7.09 -4.52
N TRP A 29 -2.23 -6.54 -5.27
CA TRP A 29 -2.75 -7.12 -6.50
C TRP A 29 -2.42 -6.23 -7.69
N SER A 30 -2.02 -6.83 -8.82
CA SER A 30 -1.62 -6.10 -10.03
C SER A 30 -2.80 -5.86 -10.99
N TYR A 31 -3.05 -4.61 -11.38
CA TYR A 31 -4.11 -4.26 -12.32
C TYR A 31 -3.60 -3.24 -13.33
N ASN A 32 -3.66 -3.57 -14.62
CA ASN A 32 -3.42 -2.64 -15.73
C ASN A 32 -2.17 -1.75 -15.54
N GLY A 33 -1.05 -2.38 -15.18
CA GLY A 33 0.25 -1.71 -14.95
C GLY A 33 0.42 -1.05 -13.58
N GLY A 34 -0.64 -1.00 -12.76
CA GLY A 34 -0.64 -0.51 -11.40
C GLY A 34 -0.82 -1.59 -10.35
N GLN A 35 -1.01 -1.17 -9.10
CA GLN A 35 -1.14 -2.06 -7.95
C GLN A 35 -2.11 -1.50 -6.92
N ILE A 36 -2.90 -2.39 -6.33
CA ILE A 36 -3.86 -2.09 -5.27
C ILE A 36 -3.55 -2.98 -4.09
N VAL A 37 -3.41 -2.40 -2.91
CA VAL A 37 -3.37 -3.16 -1.65
C VAL A 37 -4.80 -3.33 -1.14
N VAL A 38 -5.20 -4.57 -0.86
CA VAL A 38 -6.42 -4.86 -0.11
C VAL A 38 -6.03 -5.16 1.33
N GLN A 39 -6.65 -4.46 2.28
CA GLN A 39 -6.38 -4.61 3.70
C GLN A 39 -7.64 -4.44 4.55
N PRO A 40 -7.64 -4.96 5.79
CA PRO A 40 -8.73 -4.73 6.73
C PRO A 40 -8.88 -3.23 7.04
N ALA A 41 -10.14 -2.79 7.19
CA ALA A 41 -10.52 -1.47 7.66
C ALA A 41 -11.06 -1.57 9.11
N PRO A 42 -11.05 -0.48 9.90
CA PRO A 42 -11.47 -0.50 11.31
C PRO A 42 -12.91 -0.97 11.57
N ASN A 43 -13.77 -0.95 10.55
CA ASN A 43 -15.18 -1.33 10.63
C ASN A 43 -15.45 -2.81 10.34
N GLY A 44 -14.42 -3.66 10.34
CA GLY A 44 -14.55 -5.09 10.03
C GLY A 44 -14.78 -5.40 8.55
N LYS A 45 -14.69 -4.40 7.66
CA LYS A 45 -14.70 -4.56 6.20
C LYS A 45 -13.28 -4.51 5.65
N PHE A 46 -13.11 -4.68 4.34
CA PHE A 46 -11.85 -4.42 3.64
C PHE A 46 -11.93 -3.15 2.80
N VAL A 47 -10.75 -2.59 2.51
CA VAL A 47 -10.55 -1.44 1.63
C VAL A 47 -9.44 -1.76 0.62
N GLY A 48 -9.62 -1.33 -0.61
CA GLY A 48 -8.60 -1.35 -1.66
C GLY A 48 -7.99 0.04 -1.82
N ILE A 49 -6.67 0.16 -1.65
CA ILE A 49 -5.94 1.43 -1.78
C ILE A 49 -4.93 1.32 -2.92
N VAL A 50 -4.90 2.31 -3.79
CA VAL A 50 -3.93 2.35 -4.90
C VAL A 50 -2.52 2.60 -4.36
N VAL A 51 -1.61 1.66 -4.58
CA VAL A 51 -0.18 1.76 -4.17
C VAL A 51 0.76 1.97 -5.35
N SER A 52 0.27 1.75 -6.58
CA SER A 52 0.89 2.17 -7.83
C SER A 52 -0.22 2.58 -8.80
N PRO A 53 -0.11 3.70 -9.56
CA PRO A 53 -1.19 4.20 -10.40
C PRO A 53 -1.74 3.12 -11.32
N THR A 54 -3.06 2.96 -11.35
CA THR A 54 -3.76 1.89 -12.08
C THR A 54 -4.93 2.48 -12.89
N LYS A 55 -5.46 1.72 -13.85
CA LYS A 55 -6.59 2.11 -14.70
C LYS A 55 -7.58 0.95 -14.74
N PHE A 56 -8.86 1.24 -14.59
CA PHE A 56 -9.95 0.31 -14.93
C PHE A 56 -10.77 0.81 -16.12
N ALA A 57 -10.61 2.08 -16.47
CA ALA A 57 -11.23 2.75 -17.60
C ALA A 57 -10.21 3.73 -18.20
N THR A 58 -10.69 4.78 -18.87
CA THR A 58 -9.84 5.84 -19.45
C THR A 58 -8.98 6.55 -18.40
N CYS A 59 -9.52 6.76 -17.20
CA CYS A 59 -8.90 7.56 -16.14
C CYS A 59 -7.95 6.76 -15.24
N THR A 60 -6.80 7.35 -14.90
CA THR A 60 -5.84 6.78 -13.95
C THR A 60 -6.26 7.09 -12.51
N HIS A 61 -6.34 6.05 -11.69
CA HIS A 61 -6.47 6.17 -10.25
C HIS A 61 -5.12 6.54 -9.62
N PRO A 62 -5.01 7.66 -8.88
CA PRO A 62 -3.77 8.08 -8.26
C PRO A 62 -3.42 7.27 -6.99
N ILE A 63 -2.14 7.25 -6.66
CA ILE A 63 -1.63 6.66 -5.41
C ILE A 63 -2.36 7.23 -4.19
N GLY A 64 -2.74 6.36 -3.26
CA GLY A 64 -3.40 6.71 -2.01
C GLY A 64 -4.91 6.86 -2.10
N GLN A 65 -5.50 6.70 -3.29
CA GLN A 65 -6.95 6.66 -3.43
C GLN A 65 -7.50 5.34 -2.87
N GLU A 66 -8.54 5.43 -2.05
CA GLU A 66 -9.41 4.31 -1.69
C GLU A 66 -10.30 3.98 -2.90
N ILE A 67 -9.78 3.14 -3.79
CA ILE A 67 -10.45 2.77 -5.03
C ILE A 67 -11.56 1.75 -4.81
N TRP A 68 -11.44 0.92 -3.76
CA TRP A 68 -12.46 -0.03 -3.36
C TRP A 68 -12.85 0.16 -1.91
N THR A 69 -14.14 0.21 -1.61
CA THR A 69 -14.64 0.45 -0.26
C THR A 69 -15.76 -0.52 0.09
N GLY A 70 -15.97 -0.71 1.39
CA GLY A 70 -17.09 -1.48 1.90
C GLY A 70 -17.04 -2.97 1.57
N ILE A 71 -15.85 -3.52 1.29
CA ILE A 71 -15.68 -4.90 0.86
C ILE A 71 -16.05 -5.86 2.01
N THR A 72 -17.02 -6.75 1.77
CA THR A 72 -17.50 -7.74 2.74
C THR A 72 -17.45 -9.15 2.17
N LEU A 73 -16.97 -10.10 2.98
CA LEU A 73 -16.99 -11.53 2.66
C LEU A 73 -18.43 -12.05 2.61
N GLN A 74 -18.74 -12.85 1.60
CA GLN A 74 -20.02 -13.50 1.39
C GLN A 74 -19.96 -14.98 1.80
N THR A 75 -21.13 -15.59 1.96
CA THR A 75 -21.25 -17.01 2.36
C THR A 75 -20.70 -17.99 1.31
N ASP A 76 -20.63 -17.58 0.04
CA ASP A 76 -20.09 -18.38 -1.07
C ASP A 76 -18.57 -18.21 -1.27
N GLY A 77 -17.89 -17.49 -0.36
CA GLY A 77 -16.46 -17.18 -0.42
C GLY A 77 -16.09 -16.04 -1.36
N SER A 78 -17.05 -15.40 -2.04
CA SER A 78 -16.81 -14.15 -2.76
C SER A 78 -16.79 -12.95 -1.82
N TYR A 79 -16.42 -11.79 -2.34
CA TYR A 79 -16.48 -10.51 -1.65
C TYR A 79 -17.33 -9.54 -2.47
N GLN A 80 -18.05 -8.63 -1.81
CA GLN A 80 -18.88 -7.61 -2.46
C GLN A 80 -18.68 -6.24 -1.81
N GLY A 81 -18.96 -5.16 -2.53
CA GLY A 81 -18.62 -3.80 -2.11
C GLY A 81 -18.64 -2.85 -3.31
N PHE A 82 -17.82 -1.79 -3.25
CA PHE A 82 -17.93 -0.68 -4.18
C PHE A 82 -16.58 -0.30 -4.81
N HIS A 83 -16.63 0.16 -6.05
CA HIS A 83 -15.53 0.76 -6.78
C HIS A 83 -15.78 2.25 -7.03
N GLN A 84 -14.76 3.06 -6.77
CA GLN A 84 -14.77 4.49 -7.08
C GLN A 84 -14.54 4.69 -8.58
N TRP A 85 -15.51 5.26 -9.28
CA TRP A 85 -15.38 5.58 -10.70
C TRP A 85 -14.94 7.02 -10.93
N TYR A 86 -14.42 7.27 -12.13
CA TYR A 86 -14.33 8.61 -12.71
C TYR A 86 -15.42 8.77 -13.77
N PHE A 87 -15.87 10.00 -14.00
CA PHE A 87 -16.59 10.32 -15.23
C PHE A 87 -15.65 10.13 -16.42
N GLU A 88 -16.17 9.57 -17.52
CA GLU A 88 -15.43 9.40 -18.78
C GLU A 88 -15.32 10.74 -19.53
N THR A 89 -14.74 11.74 -18.87
CA THR A 89 -14.44 13.05 -19.43
C THR A 89 -12.93 13.26 -19.44
N ALA A 90 -12.46 14.18 -20.29
CA ALA A 90 -11.04 14.53 -20.33
C ALA A 90 -10.49 15.02 -18.97
N ALA A 91 -11.36 15.54 -18.09
CA ALA A 91 -11.01 16.03 -16.78
C ALA A 91 -10.87 14.93 -15.71
N CYS A 92 -11.38 13.71 -15.95
CA CYS A 92 -11.40 12.63 -14.97
C CYS A 92 -11.91 13.10 -13.58
N GLY A 93 -13.10 13.70 -13.53
CA GLY A 93 -13.77 14.05 -12.28
C GLY A 93 -14.30 12.81 -11.57
N LEU A 94 -14.19 12.73 -10.23
CA LEU A 94 -14.72 11.60 -9.46
C LEU A 94 -16.24 11.49 -9.67
N ASN A 95 -16.73 10.28 -9.93
CA ASN A 95 -18.15 9.99 -9.91
C ASN A 95 -18.62 9.85 -8.46
N PRO A 96 -19.57 10.67 -7.97
CA PRO A 96 -20.05 10.57 -6.59
C PRO A 96 -20.81 9.26 -6.33
N THR A 97 -21.36 8.65 -7.37
CA THR A 97 -22.01 7.35 -7.28
C THR A 97 -20.97 6.26 -7.51
N LEU A 98 -20.83 5.37 -6.54
CA LEU A 98 -19.92 4.23 -6.63
C LEU A 98 -20.56 3.11 -7.46
N GLY A 99 -19.72 2.31 -8.10
CA GLY A 99 -20.17 1.13 -8.85
C GLY A 99 -20.10 -0.12 -7.99
N SER A 100 -21.17 -0.92 -8.01
CA SER A 100 -21.21 -2.20 -7.32
C SER A 100 -20.16 -3.14 -7.89
N THR A 101 -19.41 -3.82 -7.03
CA THR A 101 -18.25 -4.63 -7.44
C THR A 101 -18.20 -5.91 -6.63
N ALA A 102 -17.83 -7.01 -7.29
CA ALA A 102 -17.59 -8.29 -6.63
C ALA A 102 -16.14 -8.72 -6.85
N TRP A 103 -15.57 -9.41 -5.87
CA TRP A 103 -14.24 -10.00 -5.96
C TRP A 103 -14.26 -11.47 -5.56
N ARG A 104 -13.35 -12.27 -6.10
CA ARG A 104 -13.07 -13.62 -5.63
C ARG A 104 -11.59 -13.91 -5.75
N VAL A 105 -10.98 -14.37 -4.67
CA VAL A 105 -9.64 -14.95 -4.72
C VAL A 105 -9.78 -16.33 -5.34
N VAL A 106 -9.02 -16.58 -6.38
CA VAL A 106 -8.89 -17.91 -6.99
C VAL A 106 -7.46 -18.37 -6.84
N GLU A 107 -7.31 -19.64 -6.48
CA GLU A 107 -6.02 -20.31 -6.36
C GLU A 107 -5.95 -21.39 -7.42
N GLU A 108 -4.89 -21.34 -8.22
CA GLU A 108 -4.59 -22.35 -9.22
C GLU A 108 -3.91 -23.58 -8.60
N VAL A 109 -3.86 -24.67 -9.35
CA VAL A 109 -3.22 -25.94 -8.93
C VAL A 109 -1.74 -25.77 -8.58
N ASN A 110 -1.07 -24.77 -9.16
CA ASN A 110 0.33 -24.42 -8.90
C ASN A 110 0.52 -23.52 -7.64
N GLY A 111 -0.56 -23.20 -6.92
CA GLY A 111 -0.56 -22.29 -5.77
C GLY A 111 -0.52 -20.79 -6.13
N ALA A 112 -0.50 -20.43 -7.41
CA ALA A 112 -0.64 -19.06 -7.85
C ALA A 112 -2.03 -18.55 -7.48
N ARG A 113 -2.09 -17.31 -7.00
CA ARG A 113 -3.33 -16.67 -6.59
C ARG A 113 -3.61 -15.47 -7.48
N TYR A 114 -4.85 -15.38 -7.94
CA TYR A 114 -5.36 -14.20 -8.60
C TYR A 114 -6.63 -13.69 -7.94
N LEU A 115 -6.84 -12.37 -8.01
CA LEU A 115 -8.08 -11.75 -7.57
C LEU A 115 -8.88 -11.40 -8.83
N ARG A 116 -9.98 -12.12 -9.02
CA ARG A 116 -10.97 -11.81 -10.06
C ARG A 116 -11.91 -10.74 -9.55
N VAL A 117 -12.15 -9.72 -10.36
CA VAL A 117 -12.96 -8.53 -10.04
C VAL A 117 -13.98 -8.33 -11.12
N CYS A 118 -15.24 -8.25 -10.74
CA CYS A 118 -16.34 -7.95 -11.64
C CYS A 118 -16.91 -6.59 -11.28
N LEU A 119 -16.86 -5.68 -12.25
CA LEU A 119 -17.19 -4.27 -12.08
C LEU A 119 -18.53 -3.98 -12.73
N SER A 120 -19.36 -3.21 -12.04
CA SER A 120 -20.56 -2.64 -12.62
C SER A 120 -20.52 -1.12 -12.57
N ALA A 121 -21.18 -0.49 -13.54
CA ALA A 121 -21.33 0.96 -13.63
C ALA A 121 -21.99 1.54 -12.37
N PRO A 122 -21.72 2.81 -12.04
CA PRO A 122 -22.37 3.53 -10.95
C PRO A 122 -23.89 3.37 -10.91
N GLY A 123 -24.44 3.05 -9.73
CA GLY A 123 -25.89 2.96 -9.50
C GLY A 123 -26.56 1.68 -10.04
N THR A 124 -25.79 0.72 -10.55
CA THR A 124 -26.32 -0.55 -11.06
C THR A 124 -26.27 -1.68 -10.01
N THR A 125 -26.87 -2.82 -10.35
CA THR A 125 -26.99 -3.97 -9.46
C THR A 125 -25.64 -4.61 -9.12
N GLN A 126 -25.59 -5.23 -7.95
CA GLN A 126 -24.42 -5.94 -7.46
C GLN A 126 -24.11 -7.17 -8.33
N PRO A 127 -22.93 -7.23 -8.99
CA PRO A 127 -22.53 -8.42 -9.72
C PRO A 127 -22.28 -9.57 -8.76
N LYS A 128 -22.42 -10.80 -9.26
CA LYS A 128 -22.18 -12.04 -8.51
C LYS A 128 -20.96 -12.76 -9.07
N LEU A 129 -20.16 -13.34 -8.18
CA LEU A 129 -19.01 -14.18 -8.51
C LEU A 129 -19.13 -15.53 -7.80
N PRO A 130 -19.98 -16.46 -8.27
CA PRO A 130 -20.03 -17.83 -7.75
C PRO A 130 -18.68 -18.56 -7.92
N PRO A 131 -18.48 -19.69 -7.21
CA PRO A 131 -17.33 -20.55 -7.44
C PRO A 131 -17.22 -20.98 -8.91
N ASN A 132 -16.01 -21.00 -9.46
CA ASN A 132 -15.70 -21.42 -10.84
C ASN A 132 -16.47 -20.65 -11.93
N SER A 133 -16.89 -19.42 -11.63
CA SER A 133 -17.63 -18.56 -12.56
C SER A 133 -16.74 -17.50 -13.20
N GLU A 134 -17.11 -17.07 -14.42
CA GLU A 134 -16.58 -15.86 -15.05
C GLU A 134 -17.14 -14.56 -14.46
N GLY A 135 -18.18 -14.66 -13.63
CA GLY A 135 -18.95 -13.54 -13.10
C GLY A 135 -20.25 -13.33 -13.85
N VAL A 136 -21.29 -12.87 -13.14
CA VAL A 136 -22.63 -12.64 -13.70
C VAL A 136 -23.15 -11.28 -13.28
N GLY A 137 -23.75 -10.55 -14.22
CA GLY A 137 -24.39 -9.25 -13.96
C GLY A 137 -23.42 -8.07 -13.85
N ALA A 138 -22.16 -8.24 -14.25
CA ALA A 138 -21.18 -7.16 -14.34
C ALA A 138 -21.42 -6.34 -15.61
N SER A 139 -21.76 -5.05 -15.48
CA SER A 139 -22.00 -4.18 -16.65
C SER A 139 -20.72 -3.63 -17.28
N TYR A 140 -19.59 -3.72 -16.58
CA TYR A 140 -18.26 -3.33 -17.08
C TYR A 140 -17.32 -4.54 -17.26
N GLY A 141 -17.85 -5.76 -17.15
CA GLY A 141 -17.08 -6.99 -17.29
C GLY A 141 -16.26 -7.36 -16.05
N CYS A 142 -15.39 -8.36 -16.23
CA CYS A 142 -14.57 -8.91 -15.17
C CYS A 142 -13.10 -9.03 -15.59
N GLU A 143 -12.19 -8.70 -14.68
CA GLU A 143 -10.75 -8.74 -14.87
C GLU A 143 -10.09 -9.61 -13.79
N SER A 144 -8.90 -10.15 -14.08
CA SER A 144 -8.12 -10.95 -13.12
C SER A 144 -6.77 -10.31 -12.86
N SER A 145 -6.33 -10.29 -11.60
CA SER A 145 -5.05 -9.71 -11.19
C SER A 145 -4.15 -10.74 -10.53
N ALA A 146 -2.84 -10.65 -10.75
CA ALA A 146 -1.89 -11.49 -10.03
C ALA A 146 -1.61 -10.92 -8.64
N LEU A 147 -1.52 -11.81 -7.64
CA LEU A 147 -0.97 -11.49 -6.32
C LEU A 147 0.52 -11.19 -6.45
N THR A 148 0.92 -9.95 -6.18
CA THR A 148 2.32 -9.50 -6.26
C THR A 148 3.05 -9.57 -4.93
N ALA A 149 2.33 -9.44 -3.81
CA ALA A 149 2.88 -9.61 -2.48
C ALA A 149 1.80 -9.93 -1.45
N PRO A 150 2.07 -10.79 -0.46
CA PRO A 150 1.19 -10.94 0.70
C PRO A 150 1.22 -9.68 1.57
N LEU A 151 0.12 -9.39 2.28
CA LEU A 151 0.03 -8.18 3.11
C LEU A 151 1.05 -8.18 4.26
N SER A 152 1.35 -9.36 4.82
CA SER A 152 2.36 -9.57 5.87
C SER A 152 3.81 -9.35 5.38
N GLY A 153 4.08 -9.66 4.10
CA GLY A 153 5.38 -9.40 3.44
C GLY A 153 5.57 -7.93 3.07
N SER A 154 4.48 -7.15 3.07
CA SER A 154 4.47 -5.70 2.87
C SER A 154 4.81 -4.99 4.19
N ALA A 155 5.97 -5.34 4.75
CA ALA A 155 6.41 -4.91 6.08
C ALA A 155 6.79 -3.42 6.11
N VAL A 156 6.44 -2.74 7.21
CA VAL A 156 6.82 -1.35 7.50
C VAL A 156 8.33 -1.22 7.37
N SER A 157 8.78 -0.43 6.39
CA SER A 157 10.20 -0.23 6.21
C SER A 157 10.78 0.54 7.40
N SER A 158 11.87 0.04 7.97
CA SER A 158 12.57 0.76 9.04
C SER A 158 13.10 2.11 8.54
N PHE A 159 13.17 3.12 9.41
CA PHE A 159 13.67 4.45 9.07
C PHE A 159 15.01 4.42 8.31
N LYS A 160 15.94 3.56 8.74
CA LYS A 160 17.28 3.41 8.12
C LYS A 160 17.22 2.86 6.69
N ARG A 161 16.20 2.07 6.35
CA ARG A 161 16.02 1.49 5.01
C ARG A 161 15.53 2.52 4.01
N VAL A 162 14.66 3.43 4.45
CA VAL A 162 14.00 4.41 3.56
C VAL A 162 14.69 5.77 3.55
N VAL A 163 15.35 6.15 4.64
CA VAL A 163 16.01 7.46 4.76
C VAL A 163 17.52 7.29 4.69
N SER A 164 18.11 7.84 3.63
CA SER A 164 19.56 7.99 3.50
C SER A 164 19.97 9.36 4.01
N LEU A 165 20.70 9.37 5.14
CA LEU A 165 21.24 10.56 5.78
C LEU A 165 22.75 10.66 5.59
N PRO A 166 23.31 11.86 5.35
CA PRO A 166 24.75 12.07 5.31
C PRO A 166 25.45 11.66 6.61
N ASN A 167 26.71 11.27 6.49
CA ASN A 167 27.56 10.92 7.62
C ASN A 167 27.81 12.14 8.53
N THR A 168 27.66 11.96 9.84
CA THR A 168 27.85 13.02 10.86
C THR A 168 29.30 13.24 11.26
N LYS A 169 30.20 12.27 11.00
CA LYS A 169 31.62 12.35 11.37
C LYS A 169 32.45 13.21 10.41
N LYS A 170 31.90 13.53 9.23
CA LYS A 170 32.58 14.37 8.25
C LYS A 170 32.12 15.81 8.43
N CYS A 171 33.09 16.69 8.65
CA CYS A 171 32.85 18.11 8.44
C CYS A 171 32.60 18.34 6.95
N LEU A 172 31.33 18.49 6.56
CA LEU A 172 30.98 18.81 5.19
C LEU A 172 31.27 20.30 4.95
N SER A 173 32.36 20.55 4.22
CA SER A 173 32.66 21.83 3.59
C SER A 173 31.41 22.34 2.87
N GLY A 174 30.85 23.45 3.33
CA GLY A 174 29.65 24.06 2.75
C GLY A 174 28.36 23.97 3.58
N ARG A 175 28.31 23.16 4.66
CA ARG A 175 27.17 23.09 5.61
C ARG A 175 25.78 22.89 4.94
N LYS A 176 25.75 22.45 3.69
CA LYS A 176 24.55 22.21 2.88
C LYS A 176 24.57 20.76 2.42
N PHE A 177 23.50 20.03 2.66
CA PHE A 177 23.43 18.62 2.30
C PHE A 177 22.01 18.20 1.94
N ARG A 178 21.91 17.12 1.18
CA ARG A 178 20.64 16.52 0.77
C ARG A 178 20.30 15.33 1.64
N ILE A 179 19.02 15.18 1.92
CA ILE A 179 18.41 14.01 2.53
C ILE A 179 17.57 13.35 1.45
N HIS A 180 17.79 12.05 1.24
CA HIS A 180 17.00 11.25 0.31
C HIS A 180 16.09 10.32 1.11
N ILE A 181 14.79 10.37 0.81
CA ILE A 181 13.75 9.55 1.44
C ILE A 181 13.09 8.77 0.30
N ARG A 182 13.33 7.46 0.23
CA ARG A 182 12.80 6.59 -0.83
C ARG A 182 11.46 6.02 -0.42
N ASN A 183 10.48 6.02 -1.32
CA ASN A 183 9.22 5.31 -1.09
C ASN A 183 9.48 3.85 -0.76
N THR A 184 8.57 3.29 0.03
CA THR A 184 8.58 1.87 0.34
C THR A 184 7.90 1.10 -0.78
N GLN A 185 8.35 -0.11 -1.04
CA GLN A 185 7.70 -1.00 -2.00
C GLN A 185 6.31 -1.37 -1.44
N TYR A 186 5.27 -1.26 -2.27
CA TYR A 186 3.87 -1.57 -1.93
C TYR A 186 3.20 -0.70 -0.86
N ASP A 187 3.88 0.32 -0.33
CA ASP A 187 3.30 1.27 0.62
C ASP A 187 3.98 2.66 0.47
N PRO A 188 3.75 3.36 -0.64
CA PRO A 188 4.37 4.65 -0.92
C PRO A 188 3.99 5.71 0.13
N PHE A 189 4.75 6.80 0.19
CA PHE A 189 4.46 7.89 1.12
C PHE A 189 3.25 8.71 0.69
N LYS A 190 2.31 8.90 1.62
CA LYS A 190 1.24 9.90 1.53
C LYS A 190 1.75 11.29 1.91
N SER A 191 2.62 11.38 2.92
CA SER A 191 3.20 12.66 3.35
C SER A 191 4.61 12.48 3.89
N VAL A 192 5.46 13.49 3.67
CA VAL A 192 6.83 13.56 4.19
C VAL A 192 7.08 14.95 4.75
N LEU A 193 7.46 15.02 6.01
CA LEU A 193 7.75 16.24 6.75
C LEU A 193 9.19 16.21 7.24
N VAL A 194 9.98 17.20 6.83
CA VAL A 194 11.34 17.43 7.33
C VAL A 194 11.36 18.74 8.10
N THR A 195 11.91 18.72 9.31
CA THR A 195 12.04 19.91 10.16
C THR A 195 13.45 20.08 10.70
N LEU A 196 13.88 21.31 10.86
CA LEU A 196 15.13 21.71 11.50
C LEU A 196 14.81 22.72 12.59
N LYS A 197 15.17 22.41 13.84
CA LYS A 197 14.79 23.23 15.01
C LYS A 197 13.29 23.57 15.04
N GLY A 198 12.44 22.60 14.71
CA GLY A 198 10.98 22.76 14.67
C GLY A 198 10.43 23.49 13.44
N ARG A 199 11.28 24.13 12.61
CA ARG A 199 10.85 24.80 11.37
C ARG A 199 10.80 23.81 10.21
N LYS A 200 9.74 23.87 9.39
CA LYS A 200 9.58 23.01 8.20
C LYS A 200 10.61 23.38 7.13
N ILE A 201 11.22 22.37 6.51
CA ILE A 201 12.11 22.52 5.35
C ILE A 201 11.35 22.03 4.11
N PRO A 202 11.48 22.70 2.95
CA PRO A 202 10.92 22.21 1.69
C PRO A 202 11.35 20.78 1.36
N VAL A 203 10.42 20.01 0.81
CA VAL A 203 10.62 18.65 0.32
C VAL A 203 10.14 18.62 -1.12
N VAL A 204 10.99 18.15 -2.03
CA VAL A 204 10.68 18.01 -3.46
C VAL A 204 10.52 16.52 -3.77
N HIS A 205 9.43 16.15 -4.43
CA HIS A 205 9.20 14.79 -4.89
C HIS A 205 9.72 14.61 -6.33
N ARG A 206 10.54 13.58 -6.57
CA ARG A 206 11.08 13.23 -7.90
C ARG A 206 10.99 11.73 -8.11
N GLY A 207 10.04 11.29 -8.94
CA GLY A 207 9.80 9.87 -9.20
C GLY A 207 9.48 9.14 -7.91
N ASN A 208 10.37 8.23 -7.47
CA ASN A 208 10.19 7.41 -6.27
C ASN A 208 10.92 7.95 -5.02
N ILE A 209 11.43 9.18 -5.06
CA ILE A 209 12.31 9.75 -4.02
C ILE A 209 11.85 11.15 -3.62
N TYR A 210 11.77 11.40 -2.32
CA TYR A 210 11.61 12.71 -1.72
C TYR A 210 12.99 13.26 -1.34
N ILE A 211 13.26 14.50 -1.74
CA ILE A 211 14.54 15.15 -1.55
C ILE A 211 14.33 16.41 -0.72
N SER A 212 15.03 16.52 0.41
CA SER A 212 15.08 17.75 1.19
C SER A 212 16.51 18.26 1.29
N THR A 213 16.71 19.56 1.08
CA THR A 213 18.03 20.20 1.19
C THR A 213 18.11 20.95 2.51
N VAL A 214 18.97 20.48 3.40
CA VAL A 214 19.25 21.14 4.67
C VAL A 214 20.42 22.10 4.46
N ASN A 215 20.22 23.35 4.86
CA ASN A 215 21.25 24.39 4.82
C ASN A 215 21.53 24.90 6.24
N LEU A 216 22.72 24.61 6.75
CA LEU A 216 23.21 25.09 8.04
C LEU A 216 24.17 26.30 7.90
N LYS A 217 24.31 26.87 6.69
CA LYS A 217 25.09 28.10 6.46
C LYS A 217 24.41 29.27 7.19
N GLY A 218 25.21 30.12 7.81
CA GLY A 218 24.73 31.30 8.56
C GLY A 218 24.15 30.98 9.95
N LEU A 219 24.01 29.70 10.31
CA LEU A 219 23.59 29.33 11.66
C LEU A 219 24.78 29.40 12.64
N PRO A 220 24.51 29.76 13.92
CA PRO A 220 25.54 29.77 14.97
C PRO A 220 26.25 28.43 15.10
N HIS A 221 27.45 28.45 15.68
CA HIS A 221 28.12 27.21 16.02
C HIS A 221 27.28 26.41 17.02
N GLY A 222 27.05 25.12 16.74
CA GLY A 222 26.32 24.25 17.65
C GLY A 222 25.77 22.98 17.01
N ALA A 223 24.84 22.37 17.73
CA ALA A 223 24.12 21.16 17.33
C ALA A 223 22.76 21.50 16.70
N PHE A 224 22.43 20.78 15.63
CA PHE A 224 21.24 21.00 14.82
C PHE A 224 20.53 19.68 14.57
N THR A 225 19.41 19.45 15.23
CA THR A 225 18.59 18.26 15.01
C THR A 225 17.65 18.45 13.84
N VAL A 226 17.79 17.57 12.85
CA VAL A 226 16.84 17.39 11.76
C VAL A 226 15.91 16.25 12.15
N LYS A 227 14.60 16.50 12.17
CA LYS A 227 13.57 15.49 12.40
C LYS A 227 12.82 15.22 11.11
N ILE A 228 12.59 13.95 10.82
CA ILE A 228 11.88 13.47 9.64
C ILE A 228 10.71 12.64 10.13
N LYS A 229 9.52 12.94 9.62
CA LYS A 229 8.30 12.17 9.84
C LYS A 229 7.69 11.90 8.47
N ALA A 230 7.30 10.66 8.22
CA ALA A 230 6.62 10.26 7.00
C ALA A 230 5.43 9.37 7.36
N ILE A 231 4.35 9.50 6.60
CA ILE A 231 3.15 8.68 6.72
C ILE A 231 2.93 8.01 5.36
N THR A 232 2.76 6.70 5.37
CA THR A 232 2.50 5.92 4.15
C THR A 232 1.01 5.93 3.77
N VAL A 233 0.68 5.45 2.57
CA VAL A 233 -0.73 5.36 2.12
C VAL A 233 -1.55 4.39 2.97
N ARG A 234 -0.92 3.34 3.51
CA ARG A 234 -1.56 2.41 4.47
C ARG A 234 -1.62 2.95 5.90
N GLY A 235 -1.09 4.15 6.15
CA GLY A 235 -1.13 4.83 7.45
C GLY A 235 0.05 4.55 8.38
N HIS A 236 1.07 3.81 7.93
CA HIS A 236 2.25 3.56 8.74
C HIS A 236 3.07 4.83 8.96
N GLN A 237 3.52 5.02 10.20
CA GLN A 237 4.35 6.16 10.57
C GLN A 237 5.82 5.76 10.60
N ILE A 238 6.63 6.44 9.81
CA ILE A 238 8.09 6.30 9.82
C ILE A 238 8.67 7.61 10.33
N SER A 239 9.40 7.55 11.44
CA SER A 239 10.05 8.74 11.99
C SER A 239 11.48 8.46 12.41
N GLY A 240 12.27 9.52 12.41
CA GLY A 240 13.64 9.48 12.86
C GLY A 240 14.24 10.87 12.91
N SER A 241 15.38 10.99 13.58
CA SER A 241 16.09 12.25 13.66
C SER A 241 17.58 12.04 13.60
N ARG A 242 18.30 13.10 13.20
CA ARG A 242 19.75 13.13 13.25
C ARG A 242 20.22 14.52 13.65
N THR A 243 21.16 14.55 14.57
CA THR A 243 21.85 15.76 15.00
C THR A 243 23.11 15.96 14.17
N TYR A 244 23.28 17.17 13.66
CA TYR A 244 24.47 17.60 12.93
C TYR A 244 25.17 18.69 13.73
N HIS A 245 26.49 18.64 13.77
CA HIS A 245 27.32 19.68 14.37
C HIS A 245 27.89 20.55 13.27
N THR A 246 27.77 21.86 13.40
CA THR A 246 28.51 22.78 12.52
C THR A 246 29.99 22.64 12.83
N CYS A 247 30.83 22.55 11.80
CA CYS A 247 32.26 22.48 12.02
C CYS A 247 32.81 23.76 12.67
N THR A 248 33.85 23.57 13.48
CA THR A 248 34.71 24.65 13.96
C THR A 248 35.41 25.35 12.78
N LYS A 249 35.74 26.63 12.94
CA LYS A 249 36.53 27.36 11.93
C LYS A 249 37.84 26.59 11.70
N ARG A 250 38.17 26.32 10.44
CA ARG A 250 39.48 25.73 10.08
C ARG A 250 40.55 26.71 10.58
N LYS A 251 41.44 26.26 11.47
CA LYS A 251 42.63 27.05 11.83
C LYS A 251 43.39 27.32 10.53
N THR A 252 43.47 28.57 10.12
CA THR A 252 44.32 28.99 9.01
C THR A 252 45.76 28.83 9.49
N THR A 253 46.38 27.69 9.15
CA THR A 253 47.83 27.54 9.31
C THR A 253 48.50 28.55 8.38
N LYS A 254 49.10 29.60 8.97
CA LYS A 254 49.92 30.54 8.20
C LYS A 254 50.97 29.72 7.42
N PRO A 255 51.16 29.97 6.11
CA PRO A 255 52.21 29.31 5.37
C PRO A 255 53.55 29.60 6.05
N LYS A 256 54.32 28.55 6.36
CA LYS A 256 55.65 28.67 6.93
C LYS A 256 56.50 29.39 5.88
N LYS A 257 56.93 30.64 6.16
CA LYS A 257 57.86 31.36 5.29
C LYS A 257 59.08 30.44 5.10
N ARG A 258 59.35 30.02 3.86
CA ARG A 258 60.63 29.41 3.51
C ARG A 258 61.64 30.56 3.48
N HIS A 259 62.66 30.46 4.34
CA HIS A 259 63.84 31.32 4.31
C HIS A 259 64.76 30.88 3.17
#